data_AF-A0A517QQW9-F1
#
_entry.id   AF-A0A517QQW9-F1
#
_cell.length_a   1.000
_cell.length_b   1.000
_cell.length_c   1.000
_cell.angle_alpha   90.00
_cell.angle_beta   90.00
_cell.angle_gamma   90.00
#
_symmetry.space_group_name_H-M   'P 1'
#
loop_
_entity.id
_entity.type
_entity.pdbx_description
1 polymer ?
#
loop_
_entity_poly.entity_id
_entity_poly.type
_entity_poly.pdbx_seq_one_letter_code
_entity_poly.pdbx_strand_id
1 'polypeptide(L)'
;MKNPNHEMADAIRDVTASVQKAIDEGYRSRAIDVDDLVEVLLAIADRLDPPVEPPEQNRVAPGLACPECGEADADRLIWLDDEFVRCDACGTIYPPAG
;
A
#
# COMPACT_ATOMS: atom_id res chain seq x y z
N MET A 1 -14.80 -6.30 -24.50
CA MET A 1 -14.32 -6.98 -23.29
C MET A 1 -13.03 -7.71 -23.64
N LYS A 2 -11.88 -7.26 -23.15
CA LYS A 2 -10.65 -8.04 -23.29
C LYS A 2 -10.75 -9.24 -22.33
N ASN A 3 -10.24 -10.38 -22.76
CA ASN A 3 -10.20 -11.58 -21.94
C ASN A 3 -9.21 -11.33 -20.78
N PRO A 4 -9.56 -11.56 -19.51
CA PRO A 4 -8.65 -11.35 -18.38
C PRO A 4 -7.32 -12.11 -18.52
N ASN A 5 -7.33 -13.27 -19.20
CA ASN A 5 -6.11 -14.01 -19.52
C ASN A 5 -5.24 -13.31 -20.57
N HIS A 6 -5.82 -12.49 -21.45
CA HIS A 6 -5.04 -11.64 -22.37
C HIS A 6 -4.41 -10.45 -21.64
N GLU A 7 -5.12 -9.82 -20.70
CA GLU A 7 -4.57 -8.71 -19.92
C GLU A 7 -3.39 -9.17 -19.06
N MET A 8 -3.51 -10.34 -18.43
CA MET A 8 -2.41 -10.94 -17.67
C MET A 8 -1.22 -11.34 -18.56
N ALA A 9 -1.49 -11.85 -19.77
CA ALA A 9 -0.43 -12.17 -20.74
C ALA A 9 0.28 -10.92 -21.26
N ASP A 10 -0.44 -9.82 -21.51
CA ASP A 10 0.14 -8.55 -21.94
C ASP A 10 1.00 -7.93 -20.84
N ALA A 11 0.52 -7.96 -19.59
CA ALA A 11 1.28 -7.57 -18.41
C ALA A 11 2.64 -8.31 -18.30
N ILE A 12 2.64 -9.63 -18.44
CA ILE A 12 3.87 -10.44 -18.38
C ILE A 12 4.82 -10.08 -19.54
N ARG A 13 4.29 -9.81 -20.74
CA ARG A 13 5.10 -9.38 -21.90
C ARG A 13 5.75 -8.02 -21.67
N ASP A 14 5.02 -7.05 -21.14
CA ASP A 14 5.53 -5.70 -20.86
C ASP A 14 6.64 -5.71 -19.81
N VAL A 15 6.48 -6.56 -18.80
CA VAL A 15 7.49 -6.81 -17.77
C VAL A 15 8.75 -7.42 -18.39
N THR A 16 8.58 -8.46 -19.21
CA THR A 16 9.69 -9.13 -19.89
C THR A 16 10.44 -8.15 -20.79
N ALA A 17 9.73 -7.29 -21.52
CA ALA A 17 10.33 -6.26 -22.37
C ALA A 17 11.11 -5.21 -21.55
N SER A 18 10.55 -4.79 -20.41
CA SER A 18 11.20 -3.85 -19.48
C SER A 18 12.50 -4.43 -18.92
N VAL A 19 12.49 -5.71 -18.52
CA VAL A 19 13.68 -6.42 -18.01
C VAL A 19 14.73 -6.56 -19.12
N GLN A 20 14.33 -6.94 -20.33
CA GLN A 20 15.24 -7.04 -21.47
C GLN A 20 15.90 -5.70 -21.79
N LYS A 21 15.15 -4.60 -21.75
CA LYS A 21 15.67 -3.26 -21.95
C LYS A 21 16.71 -2.89 -20.89
N ALA A 22 16.46 -3.18 -19.61
CA ALA A 22 17.42 -2.93 -18.54
C ALA A 22 18.73 -3.72 -18.74
N ILE A 23 18.64 -4.97 -19.19
CA ILE A 23 19.79 -5.81 -19.56
C ILE A 23 20.58 -5.19 -20.72
N ASP A 24 19.90 -4.66 -21.73
CA ASP A 24 20.50 -4.02 -22.90
C ASP A 24 21.17 -2.69 -22.54
N GLU A 25 20.59 -1.93 -21.61
CA GLU A 25 21.14 -0.69 -21.04
C GLU A 25 22.32 -0.93 -20.08
N GLY A 26 22.68 -2.19 -19.82
CA GLY A 26 23.85 -2.56 -19.05
C GLY A 26 23.61 -2.71 -17.54
N TYR A 27 22.35 -2.65 -17.09
CA TYR A 27 21.92 -3.05 -15.74
C TYR A 27 21.94 -4.57 -15.61
N ARG A 28 23.11 -5.17 -15.80
CA ARG A 28 23.35 -6.61 -15.72
C ARG A 28 23.89 -6.93 -14.34
N SER A 29 23.01 -7.16 -13.36
CA SER A 29 23.47 -7.81 -12.14
C SER A 29 23.93 -9.23 -12.50
N ARG A 30 25.23 -9.52 -12.32
CA ARG A 30 25.79 -10.86 -12.54
C ARG A 30 25.50 -11.82 -11.38
N ALA A 31 24.90 -11.30 -10.32
CA ALA A 31 24.42 -12.02 -9.15
C ALA A 31 23.06 -11.41 -8.81
N ILE A 32 21.99 -11.95 -9.41
CA ILE A 32 20.63 -11.75 -8.88
C ILE A 32 20.51 -12.77 -7.77
N ASP A 33 20.51 -12.33 -6.51
CA ASP A 33 20.12 -13.23 -5.43
C ASP A 33 18.58 -13.35 -5.37
N VAL A 34 18.10 -14.20 -4.47
CA VAL A 34 16.66 -14.46 -4.36
C VAL A 34 15.91 -13.19 -3.95
N ASP A 35 16.55 -12.30 -3.19
CA ASP A 35 15.93 -11.07 -2.69
C ASP A 35 15.77 -10.06 -3.83
N ASP A 36 16.78 -9.89 -4.68
CA ASP A 36 16.71 -9.07 -5.89
C ASP A 36 15.55 -9.51 -6.82
N LEU A 37 15.37 -10.83 -6.98
CA LEU A 37 14.28 -11.36 -7.81
C LEU A 37 12.91 -11.11 -7.17
N VAL A 38 12.81 -11.23 -5.85
CA VAL A 38 11.58 -10.94 -5.10
C VAL A 38 11.21 -9.46 -5.23
N GLU A 39 12.17 -8.54 -5.12
CA GLU A 39 11.92 -7.11 -5.31
C GLU A 39 11.39 -6.78 -6.71
N VAL A 40 11.98 -7.38 -7.74
CA VAL A 40 11.50 -7.20 -9.13
C VAL A 40 10.07 -7.73 -9.27
N LEU A 41 9.78 -8.91 -8.72
CA LEU A 41 8.44 -9.51 -8.78
C LEU A 41 7.40 -8.70 -8.00
N LEU A 42 7.76 -8.11 -6.86
CA LEU A 42 6.90 -7.22 -6.11
C LEU A 42 6.63 -5.92 -6.87
N ALA A 43 7.66 -5.31 -7.49
CA ALA A 43 7.48 -4.13 -8.32
C ALA A 43 6.57 -4.39 -9.54
N ILE A 44 6.60 -5.61 -10.08
CA ILE A 44 5.66 -6.05 -11.11
C ILE A 44 4.25 -6.17 -10.54
N ALA A 45 4.10 -6.81 -9.39
CA ALA A 45 2.81 -6.96 -8.72
C ALA A 45 2.18 -5.59 -8.43
N ASP A 46 2.93 -4.65 -7.87
CA ASP A 46 2.48 -3.27 -7.60
C ASP A 46 2.10 -2.52 -8.89
N ARG A 47 2.70 -2.84 -10.04
CA ARG A 47 2.30 -2.23 -11.31
C ARG A 47 0.97 -2.78 -11.83
N LEU A 48 0.69 -4.05 -11.57
CA LEU A 48 -0.52 -4.75 -12.02
C LEU A 48 -1.70 -4.54 -11.08
N ASP A 49 -1.41 -4.47 -9.79
CA ASP A 49 -2.33 -4.20 -8.70
C ASP A 49 -1.65 -3.18 -7.79
N PRO A 50 -1.76 -1.87 -8.14
CA PRO A 50 -1.21 -0.81 -7.32
C PRO A 50 -1.64 -1.02 -5.87
N PRO A 51 -0.71 -0.99 -4.90
CA PRO A 51 -1.12 -0.99 -3.51
C PRO A 51 -2.13 0.14 -3.38
N VAL A 52 -3.33 -0.19 -2.92
CA VAL A 52 -4.34 0.81 -2.61
C VAL A 52 -3.66 1.69 -1.59
N GLU A 53 -3.19 2.88 -2.01
CA GLU A 53 -2.76 3.89 -1.06
C GLU A 53 -3.90 3.97 -0.07
N PRO A 54 -3.67 3.70 1.24
CA PRO A 54 -4.74 3.80 2.22
C PRO A 54 -5.28 5.19 2.01
N PRO A 55 -6.55 5.31 1.57
CA PRO A 55 -6.96 6.52 0.92
C PRO A 55 -6.72 7.62 1.94
N GLU A 56 -6.11 8.74 1.54
CA GLU A 56 -6.07 9.93 2.40
C GLU A 56 -7.49 10.32 2.91
N GLN A 57 -8.52 9.74 2.28
CA GLN A 57 -9.94 9.78 2.62
C GLN A 57 -10.33 9.03 3.90
N ASN A 58 -9.51 8.11 4.44
CA ASN A 58 -9.79 7.43 5.71
C ASN A 58 -9.18 8.16 6.91
N ARG A 59 -8.77 9.41 6.76
CA ARG A 59 -8.40 10.23 7.91
C ARG A 59 -9.63 10.89 8.52
N VAL A 60 -9.72 10.87 9.85
CA VAL A 60 -10.74 11.63 10.57
C VAL A 60 -10.49 13.13 10.41
N ALA A 61 -11.55 13.93 10.53
CA ALA A 61 -11.46 15.37 10.45
C ALA A 61 -10.49 15.94 11.52
N PRO A 62 -9.86 17.10 11.27
CA PRO A 62 -9.05 17.78 12.28
C PRO A 62 -9.86 18.00 13.57
N GLY A 63 -9.28 17.61 14.71
CA GLY A 63 -9.95 17.64 16.02
C GLY A 63 -10.53 16.29 16.48
N LEU A 64 -10.64 15.29 15.60
CA LEU A 64 -11.07 13.93 15.94
C LEU A 64 -9.88 12.96 16.16
N ALA A 65 -8.67 13.37 15.78
CA ALA A 65 -7.45 12.60 15.95
C ALA A 65 -7.17 12.33 17.43
N CYS A 66 -6.43 11.26 17.72
CA CYS A 66 -6.05 10.93 19.09
C CYS A 66 -5.25 12.09 19.71
N PRO A 67 -5.69 12.65 20.86
CA PRO A 67 -5.03 13.81 21.46
C PRO A 67 -3.63 13.51 22.00
N GLU A 68 -3.33 12.23 22.27
CA GLU A 68 -2.06 11.82 22.87
C GLU A 68 -0.97 11.51 21.84
N CYS A 69 -1.30 10.77 20.77
CA CYS A 69 -0.31 10.34 19.76
C CYS A 69 -0.51 10.95 18.37
N GLY A 70 -1.61 11.67 18.14
CA GLY A 70 -1.93 12.29 16.85
C GLY A 70 -2.41 11.32 15.76
N GLU A 71 -2.68 10.05 16.09
CA GLU A 71 -3.25 9.09 15.13
C GLU A 71 -4.57 9.63 14.57
N ALA A 72 -4.68 9.62 13.24
CA ALA A 72 -5.78 10.22 12.50
C ALA A 72 -6.40 9.25 11.50
N ASP A 73 -5.86 8.04 11.33
CA ASP A 73 -6.48 6.99 10.53
C ASP A 73 -7.74 6.45 11.22
N ALA A 74 -8.90 6.59 10.58
CA ALA A 74 -10.20 6.21 11.12
C ALA A 74 -10.28 4.72 11.45
N ASP A 75 -9.57 3.85 10.71
CA ASP A 75 -9.55 2.41 10.98
C ASP A 75 -8.84 2.05 12.29
N ARG A 76 -8.00 2.97 12.79
CA ARG A 76 -7.26 2.82 14.07
C ARG A 76 -7.94 3.53 15.24
N LEU A 77 -9.08 4.18 14.99
CA LEU A 77 -9.88 4.90 15.96
C LEU A 77 -11.19 4.15 16.21
N ILE A 78 -11.14 3.23 17.16
CA ILE A 78 -12.21 2.25 17.41
C ILE A 78 -13.26 2.84 18.36
N TRP A 79 -14.49 3.05 17.89
CA TRP A 79 -15.62 3.43 18.73
C TRP A 79 -15.95 2.30 19.72
N LEU A 80 -15.94 2.62 21.02
CA LEU A 80 -16.33 1.68 22.08
C LEU A 80 -17.84 1.75 22.34
N ASP A 81 -18.39 2.95 22.26
CA ASP A 81 -19.81 3.29 22.40
C ASP A 81 -20.08 4.60 21.63
N ASP A 82 -21.21 5.27 21.86
CA ASP A 82 -21.57 6.53 21.19
C ASP A 82 -20.80 7.77 21.74
N GLU A 83 -20.03 7.62 22.82
CA GLU A 83 -19.35 8.71 23.54
C GLU A 83 -17.81 8.62 23.46
N PHE A 84 -17.24 7.42 23.33
CA PHE A 84 -15.81 7.18 23.45
C PHE A 84 -15.20 6.42 22.27
N VAL A 85 -13.99 6.85 21.92
CA VAL A 85 -13.12 6.22 20.94
C VAL A 85 -11.84 5.76 21.62
N ARG A 86 -11.38 4.55 21.29
CA ARG A 86 -10.08 4.03 21.66
C ARG A 86 -9.12 4.10 20.47
N CYS A 87 -7.98 4.75 20.68
CA CYS A 87 -6.88 4.69 19.73
C CYS A 87 -6.16 3.34 19.82
N ASP A 88 -6.09 2.60 18.73
CA ASP A 88 -5.39 1.30 18.68
C ASP A 88 -3.85 1.47 18.74
N ALA A 89 -3.33 2.62 18.31
CA ALA A 89 -1.89 2.89 18.28
C ALA A 89 -1.27 3.11 19.67
N CYS A 90 -1.97 3.76 20.60
CA CYS A 90 -1.45 4.11 21.93
C CYS A 90 -2.33 3.63 23.10
N GLY A 91 -3.54 3.14 22.82
CA GLY A 91 -4.49 2.67 23.82
C GLY A 91 -5.31 3.76 24.51
N THR A 92 -5.08 5.04 24.21
CA THR A 92 -5.84 6.16 24.80
C THR A 92 -7.33 6.06 24.45
N ILE A 93 -8.18 6.22 25.47
CA ILE A 93 -9.63 6.35 25.32
C ILE A 93 -9.98 7.82 25.50
N TYR A 94 -10.70 8.40 24.55
CA TYR A 94 -11.01 9.82 24.55
C TYR A 94 -12.39 10.10 23.93
N PRO A 95 -13.06 11.21 24.32
CA PRO A 95 -14.25 11.68 23.63
C PRO A 95 -13.84 12.32 22.30
N PRO A 96 -14.44 11.92 21.16
CA PRO A 96 -14.09 12.48 19.85
C PRO A 96 -14.62 13.91 19.65
N ALA A 97 -15.62 14.33 20.44
CA ALA A 97 -16.04 15.73 20.52
C ALA A 97 -15.17 16.46 21.56
N GLY A 98 -14.11 17.12 21.09
CA GLY A 98 -13.40 18.14 21.87
C GLY A 98 -14.23 19.40 22.07
#